data_AF-A0A3C1EWI7-F1
#
_entry.id   AF-A0A3C1EWI7-F1
#
_cell.length_a   1.000
_cell.length_b   1.000
_cell.length_c   1.000
_cell.angle_alpha   90.00
_cell.angle_beta   90.00
_cell.angle_gamma   90.00
#
_symmetry.space_group_name_H-M   'P 1'
#
loop_
_entity.id
_entity.type
_entity.pdbx_description
1 polymer ?
#
loop_
_entity_poly.entity_id
_entity_poly.type
_entity_poly.pdbx_seq_one_letter_code
_entity_poly.pdbx_strand_id
1 'polypeptide(L)'
;TLERIIHTLKRAITFAFDVKRRVYDNKTEISFGTEITPINLLAFRLGYLKSINPETITSISNFKGIGGGLGLRISKFATDYAFVPYGDLGNTHRLSFSVKF
;
A
#
# COMPACT_ATOMS: atom_id res chain seq x y z
N THR A 1 -33.46 9.01 4.39
CA THR A 1 -32.46 9.33 3.34
C THR A 1 -31.01 9.20 3.84
N LEU A 2 -30.71 9.58 5.08
CA LEU A 2 -29.36 9.44 5.68
C LEU A 2 -28.92 7.98 5.90
N GLU A 3 -29.84 7.07 6.18
CA GLU A 3 -29.51 5.65 6.46
C GLU A 3 -28.96 4.90 5.23
N ARG A 4 -29.29 5.35 4.01
CA ARG A 4 -28.77 4.72 2.77
C ARG A 4 -27.29 5.04 2.51
N ILE A 5 -26.80 6.15 3.07
CA ILE A 5 -25.38 6.54 3.03
C ILE A 5 -24.57 5.63 3.97
N ILE A 6 -25.12 5.29 5.13
CA ILE A 6 -24.50 4.43 6.14
C ILE A 6 -24.33 3.00 5.61
N HIS A 7 -25.28 2.49 4.82
CA HIS A 7 -25.21 1.11 4.32
C HIS A 7 -24.14 0.87 3.23
N THR A 8 -23.64 1.93 2.57
CA THR A 8 -22.54 1.85 1.58
C THR A 8 -21.16 1.92 2.26
N LEU A 9 -21.10 2.22 3.55
CA LEU A 9 -19.89 2.37 4.36
C LEU A 9 -19.27 1.01 4.78
N LYS A 10 -19.34 0.00 3.89
CA LYS A 10 -19.07 -1.40 4.26
C LYS A 10 -17.58 -1.78 4.32
N ARG A 11 -16.67 -0.88 3.96
CA ARG A 11 -15.21 -1.07 4.12
C ARG A 11 -14.58 0.30 4.38
N ALA A 12 -14.53 0.71 5.64
CA ALA A 12 -13.88 1.97 6.01
C ALA A 12 -12.37 1.80 6.19
N ILE A 13 -11.92 0.66 6.70
CA ILE A 13 -10.51 0.39 7.05
C ILE A 13 -10.19 -1.09 6.82
N THR A 14 -9.04 -1.37 6.24
CA THR A 14 -8.48 -2.71 6.04
C THR A 14 -7.01 -2.68 6.45
N PHE A 15 -6.58 -3.68 7.20
CA PHE A 15 -5.18 -3.88 7.55
C PHE A 15 -4.69 -5.18 6.94
N ALA A 16 -3.44 -5.20 6.50
CA ALA A 16 -2.76 -6.34 5.92
C ALA A 16 -1.38 -6.49 6.58
N PHE A 17 -1.05 -7.71 6.97
CA PHE A 17 0.27 -8.07 7.47
C PHE A 17 0.68 -9.37 6.79
N ASP A 18 1.89 -9.39 6.23
CA ASP A 18 2.39 -10.50 5.44
C ASP A 18 3.88 -10.73 5.74
N VAL A 19 4.27 -11.99 5.90
CA VAL A 19 5.65 -12.40 6.18
C VAL A 19 6.07 -13.43 5.15
N LYS A 20 7.05 -13.07 4.31
CA LYS A 20 7.59 -13.95 3.28
C LYS A 20 9.00 -14.39 3.66
N ARG A 21 9.23 -15.69 3.66
CA ARG A 21 10.56 -16.28 3.87
C ARG A 21 11.07 -16.85 2.56
N ARG A 22 12.07 -16.22 1.95
CA ARG A 22 12.78 -16.75 0.78
C ARG A 22 13.99 -17.54 1.27
N VAL A 23 13.81 -18.86 1.40
CA VAL A 23 14.81 -19.79 1.98
C VAL A 23 16.10 -19.87 1.15
N TYR A 24 16.00 -19.71 -0.17
CA TYR A 24 17.16 -19.84 -1.08
C TYR A 24 18.14 -18.65 -1.00
N ASP A 25 17.64 -17.46 -0.69
CA ASP A 25 18.42 -16.20 -0.71
C ASP A 25 18.65 -15.65 0.72
N ASN A 26 18.30 -16.44 1.73
CA ASN A 26 18.29 -16.10 3.16
C ASN A 26 17.59 -14.77 3.52
N LYS A 27 16.72 -14.25 2.65
CA LYS A 27 16.00 -12.98 2.84
C LYS A 27 14.65 -13.22 3.53
N THR A 28 14.41 -12.50 4.62
CA THR A 28 13.11 -12.49 5.31
C THR A 28 12.45 -11.14 5.08
N GLU A 29 11.32 -11.12 4.38
CA GLU A 29 10.56 -9.91 4.10
C GLU A 29 9.33 -9.86 5.01
N ILE A 30 9.18 -8.74 5.72
CA ILE A 30 7.99 -8.44 6.53
C ILE A 30 7.30 -7.25 5.88
N SER A 31 6.02 -7.38 5.58
CA SER A 31 5.21 -6.33 4.98
C SER A 31 4.01 -6.02 5.88
N PHE A 32 3.77 -4.73 6.11
CA PHE A 32 2.59 -4.22 6.81
C PHE A 32 1.91 -3.18 5.92
N GLY A 33 0.58 -3.20 5.85
CA GLY A 33 -0.19 -2.30 5.00
C GLY A 33 -1.51 -1.92 5.65
N THR A 34 -1.89 -0.66 5.48
CA THR A 34 -3.14 -0.08 5.95
C THR A 34 -3.83 0.60 4.79
N GLU A 35 -5.09 0.23 4.53
CA GLU A 35 -5.95 0.85 3.54
C GLU A 35 -7.17 1.46 4.24
N ILE A 36 -7.39 2.76 4.06
CA ILE A 36 -8.51 3.50 4.64
C ILE A 36 -9.35 4.05 3.48
N THR A 37 -10.61 3.64 3.42
CA THR A 37 -11.55 3.99 2.34
C THR A 37 -12.80 4.61 2.96
N PRO A 38 -12.74 5.88 3.40
CA PRO A 38 -13.82 6.50 4.17
C PRO A 38 -15.10 6.67 3.35
N ILE A 39 -14.97 6.82 2.03
CA ILE A 39 -16.06 6.83 1.05
C ILE A 39 -15.64 6.06 -0.19
N ASN A 40 -16.59 5.52 -0.96
CA ASN A 40 -16.30 4.80 -2.21
C ASN A 40 -15.51 5.63 -3.25
N LEU A 41 -15.44 6.96 -3.05
CA LEU A 41 -14.70 7.90 -3.88
C LEU A 41 -13.21 7.99 -3.54
N LEU A 42 -12.79 7.72 -2.30
CA LEU A 42 -11.45 8.01 -1.80
C LEU A 42 -10.85 6.77 -1.13
N ALA A 43 -9.60 6.46 -1.47
CA ALA A 43 -8.82 5.38 -0.88
C ALA A 43 -7.43 5.89 -0.48
N PHE A 44 -7.10 5.83 0.79
CA PHE A 44 -5.75 6.10 1.29
C PHE A 44 -5.08 4.77 1.57
N ARG A 45 -3.85 4.60 1.07
CA ARG A 45 -3.05 3.40 1.27
C ARG A 45 -1.72 3.79 1.87
N LEU A 46 -1.30 3.10 2.91
CA LEU A 46 0.00 3.26 3.53
C LEU A 46 0.59 1.86 3.69
N GLY A 47 1.84 1.69 3.32
CA GLY A 47 2.54 0.41 3.36
C GLY A 47 3.94 0.58 3.93
N TYR A 48 4.39 -0.42 4.67
CA TYR A 48 5.75 -0.54 5.14
C TYR A 48 6.26 -1.93 4.79
N LEU A 49 7.32 -1.98 4.00
CA LEU A 49 8.04 -3.20 3.68
C LEU A 49 9.42 -3.15 4.32
N LYS A 50 9.75 -4.18 5.08
CA LYS A 50 11.06 -4.37 5.70
C LYS A 50 11.66 -5.68 5.22
N SER A 51 12.72 -5.61 4.42
CA SER A 51 13.56 -6.77 4.12
C SER A 51 14.66 -6.89 5.17
N ILE A 52 14.74 -8.05 5.82
CA ILE A 52 15.77 -8.41 6.79
C ILE A 52 16.69 -9.41 6.11
N ASN A 53 17.93 -8.98 5.85
CA ASN A 53 19.00 -9.82 5.33
C ASN A 53 19.94 -10.19 6.49
N PRO A 54 20.19 -11.49 6.76
CA PRO A 54 21.00 -11.94 7.89
C PRO A 54 22.50 -11.66 7.73
N GLU A 55 22.98 -11.28 6.55
CA GLU A 55 24.39 -10.96 6.29
C GLU A 55 24.78 -9.50 6.63
N THR A 56 23.81 -8.66 7.01
CA THR A 56 24.06 -7.23 7.31
C THR A 56 23.27 -6.78 8.53
N ILE A 57 23.53 -7.44 9.67
CA ILE A 57 22.97 -7.06 10.98
C ILE A 57 23.37 -5.62 11.39
N THR A 58 24.37 -5.02 10.73
CA THR A 58 24.89 -3.66 11.01
C THR A 58 24.19 -2.51 10.29
N SER A 59 23.27 -2.75 9.34
CA SER A 59 22.60 -1.67 8.59
C SER A 59 21.10 -1.65 8.83
N ILE A 60 20.72 -1.33 10.07
CA ILE A 60 19.37 -0.89 10.47
C ILE A 60 19.00 0.48 9.82
N SER A 61 19.90 1.07 9.03
CA SER A 61 19.81 2.44 8.51
C SER A 61 18.86 2.66 7.33
N ASN A 62 18.26 1.61 6.77
CA ASN A 62 17.56 1.73 5.50
C ASN A 62 16.03 1.72 5.70
N PHE A 63 15.47 2.90 5.94
CA PHE A 63 14.04 3.24 5.81
C PHE A 63 13.52 3.09 4.36
N LYS A 64 13.94 2.02 3.66
CA LYS A 64 13.81 1.82 2.21
C LYS A 64 12.46 1.29 1.73
N GLY A 65 11.45 1.18 2.59
CA GLY A 65 10.20 0.52 2.23
C GLY A 65 8.90 1.16 2.74
N ILE A 66 8.91 2.43 3.17
CA ILE A 66 7.66 3.14 3.44
C ILE A 66 7.03 3.57 2.11
N GLY A 67 5.97 2.90 1.67
CA GLY A 67 5.16 3.29 0.52
C GLY A 67 3.84 3.93 0.95
N GLY A 68 3.25 4.72 0.06
CA GLY A 68 1.95 5.33 0.28
C GLY A 68 1.17 5.45 -1.02
N GLY A 69 -0.13 5.69 -0.95
CA GLY A 69 -0.97 5.83 -2.12
C GLY A 69 -2.30 6.50 -1.83
N LEU A 70 -2.85 7.11 -2.87
CA LEU A 70 -4.07 7.89 -2.91
C LEU A 70 -4.88 7.40 -4.11
N GLY A 71 -6.08 6.92 -3.89
CA GLY A 71 -7.01 6.46 -4.92
C GLY A 71 -8.26 7.32 -4.94
N LEU A 72 -8.69 7.70 -6.13
CA LEU A 72 -9.90 8.45 -6.42
C LEU A 72 -10.79 7.62 -7.35
N ARG A 73 -12.07 7.44 -7.02
CA ARG A 73 -13.01 6.60 -7.77
C ARG A 73 -14.34 7.31 -7.98
N ILE A 74 -14.49 7.94 -9.14
CA ILE A 74 -15.69 8.69 -9.51
C ILE A 74 -16.50 7.85 -10.50
N SER A 75 -17.51 7.12 -10.00
CA SER A 75 -18.45 6.32 -10.81
C SER A 75 -17.74 5.31 -11.72
N LYS A 76 -17.58 5.60 -13.01
CA LYS A 76 -16.90 4.76 -14.01
C LYS A 76 -15.39 5.00 -14.08
N PHE A 77 -14.89 6.09 -13.51
CA PHE A 77 -13.48 6.48 -13.55
C PHE A 77 -12.80 6.14 -12.23
N ALA A 78 -11.59 5.58 -12.31
CA ALA A 78 -10.73 5.35 -11.17
C ALA A 78 -9.31 5.82 -11.50
N THR A 79 -8.72 6.58 -10.58
CA THR A 79 -7.35 7.08 -10.65
C THR A 79 -6.65 6.70 -9.36
N ASP A 80 -5.60 5.90 -9.44
CA ASP A 80 -4.81 5.50 -8.28
C ASP A 80 -3.37 6.02 -8.44
N TYR A 81 -2.93 6.83 -7.47
CA TYR A 81 -1.57 7.29 -7.31
C TYR A 81 -0.89 6.48 -6.21
N ALA A 82 0.27 5.90 -6.48
CA ALA A 82 1.06 5.19 -5.48
C ALA A 82 2.51 5.66 -5.55
N PHE A 83 3.04 6.02 -4.39
CA PHE A 83 4.44 6.30 -4.16
C PHE A 83 5.10 5.09 -3.52
N VAL A 84 6.09 4.52 -4.21
CA VAL A 84 6.84 3.36 -3.73
C VAL A 84 8.33 3.71 -3.82
N PRO A 85 9.00 3.97 -2.69
CA PRO A 85 10.45 4.14 -2.71
C PRO A 85 11.10 2.76 -2.84
N TYR A 86 11.91 2.57 -3.89
CA TYR A 86 12.68 1.34 -4.12
C TYR A 86 14.12 1.49 -3.62
N GLY A 87 14.31 2.13 -2.47
CA GLY A 87 15.62 2.30 -1.85
C GLY A 87 16.66 2.93 -2.79
N ASP A 88 17.72 2.20 -3.10
CA ASP A 88 18.84 2.67 -3.95
C ASP A 88 18.47 2.82 -5.44
N LEU A 89 17.35 2.24 -5.86
CA LEU A 89 16.82 2.38 -7.23
C LEU A 89 15.98 3.66 -7.42
N GLY A 90 15.80 4.44 -6.34
CA GLY A 90 15.09 5.72 -6.37
C GLY A 90 13.59 5.63 -6.08
N ASN A 91 12.96 6.81 -6.11
CA ASN A 91 11.55 6.99 -5.80
C ASN A 91 10.68 6.68 -7.02
N THR A 92 9.82 5.66 -6.94
CA THR A 92 8.89 5.33 -8.02
C THR A 92 7.51 5.94 -7.76
N HIS A 93 7.05 6.75 -8.71
CA HIS A 93 5.69 7.29 -8.73
C HIS A 93 4.87 6.51 -9.75
N ARG A 94 3.87 5.78 -9.27
CA ARG A 94 2.95 5.01 -10.10
C ARG A 94 1.62 5.75 -10.20
N LEU A 95 1.25 6.15 -11.41
CA LEU A 95 -0.06 6.69 -11.75
C LEU A 95 -0.82 5.60 -12.52
N SER A 96 -2.00 5.23 -12.06
CA SER A 96 -2.89 4.27 -12.70
C SER A 96 -4.23 4.92 -12.99
N PHE A 97 -4.74 4.75 -14.20
CA PHE A 97 -6.06 5.24 -14.60
C PHE A 97 -6.88 4.06 -15.12
N SER A 98 -8.17 4.03 -14.83
CA SER A 98 -9.05 2.93 -15.18
C SER A 98 -10.46 3.45 -15.46
N VAL A 99 -11.08 2.91 -16.50
CA VAL A 99 -12.44 3.23 -16.91
C VAL A 99 -13.24 1.94 -16.97
N LYS A 100 -14.41 1.91 -16.34
CA LYS A 100 -15.36 0.80 -16.41
C LYS A 100 -16.45 1.14 -17.42
N PHE A 101 -16.66 0.26 -18.40
CA PHE A 101 -17.65 0.42 -19.47
C PHE A 101 -18.99 -0.18 -19.04
#